data_AF-A0A0G0R650-F1
#
_entry.id   AF-A0A0G0R650-F1
#
_cell.length_a   1.000
_cell.length_b   1.000
_cell.length_c   1.000
_cell.angle_alpha   90.00
_cell.angle_beta   90.00
_cell.angle_gamma   90.00
#
_symmetry.space_group_name_H-M   'P 1'
#
loop_
_entity.id
_entity.type
_entity.pdbx_description
1 polymer ?
#
loop_
_entity_poly.entity_id
_entity_poly.type
_entity_poly.pdbx_seq_one_letter_code
_entity_poly.pdbx_strand_id
1 'polypeptide(L)'
;MREFELRPSVAQELLLPTIKPRVELHRNFIYMILHFPALRHAHSEDINQEIDFVIGENFIITTRYDSIDPLNKFSKIFEVNSILDKSNIGDHAGYIFYYMIKEMYQSLANELDSIKDSLKEIENEIFNGKEREMVTAISKVSRDLLNFHHATGAHKHVLKSFESAASGFFGESFSFYIKDILNEYYKIDNSASSNIESLQELRETNDSLLTAKQNEITKTLTVMAFIILPLSFISSIYSMNTSFVPLAGGENDFWIVMGIMAAVGVIIFLVFKGKKWL
;
A
#
# COMPACT_ATOMS: atom_id res chain seq x y z
N MET A 1 -6.74 -21.88 -34.46
CA MET A 1 -6.00 -23.03 -33.89
C MET A 1 -5.12 -23.74 -34.90
N ARG A 2 -5.63 -24.19 -36.07
CA ARG A 2 -4.79 -24.79 -37.13
C ARG A 2 -3.86 -23.78 -37.83
N GLU A 3 -4.29 -22.54 -37.97
CA GLU A 3 -3.54 -21.47 -38.66
C GLU A 3 -2.28 -21.00 -37.91
N PHE A 4 -2.23 -21.21 -36.58
CA PHE A 4 -1.11 -20.81 -35.72
C PHE A 4 -0.41 -22.02 -35.05
N GLU A 5 -0.74 -23.24 -35.48
CA GLU A 5 -0.20 -24.51 -34.93
C GLU A 5 -0.24 -24.62 -33.39
N LEU A 6 -1.26 -24.05 -32.75
CA LEU A 6 -1.42 -24.10 -31.29
C LEU A 6 -1.73 -25.53 -30.84
N ARG A 7 -1.03 -26.01 -29.80
CA ARG A 7 -1.35 -27.29 -29.17
C ARG A 7 -2.75 -27.22 -28.53
N PRO A 8 -3.57 -28.29 -28.64
CA PRO A 8 -4.90 -28.33 -28.02
C PRO A 8 -4.90 -28.05 -26.52
N SER A 9 -3.83 -28.43 -25.80
CA SER A 9 -3.68 -28.16 -24.37
C SER A 9 -3.60 -26.66 -24.06
N VAL A 10 -2.79 -25.91 -24.81
CA VAL A 10 -2.65 -24.44 -24.64
C VAL A 10 -3.98 -23.76 -24.96
N ALA A 11 -4.63 -24.17 -26.05
CA ALA A 11 -5.94 -23.68 -26.43
C ALA A 11 -7.02 -23.87 -25.35
N GLN A 12 -6.97 -24.98 -24.61
CA GLN A 12 -7.91 -25.26 -23.53
C GLN A 12 -7.62 -24.42 -22.28
N GLU A 13 -6.34 -24.12 -22.02
CA GLU A 13 -5.94 -23.24 -20.92
C GLU A 13 -6.39 -21.79 -21.14
N LEU A 14 -6.36 -21.30 -22.38
CA LEU A 14 -6.85 -19.94 -22.73
C LEU A 14 -8.36 -19.72 -22.49
N LEU A 15 -9.10 -20.75 -22.06
CA LEU A 15 -10.55 -20.63 -21.79
C LEU A 15 -10.84 -20.10 -20.39
N LEU A 16 -9.93 -20.29 -19.44
CA LEU A 16 -10.12 -19.96 -18.03
C LEU A 16 -8.82 -19.41 -17.44
N PRO A 17 -8.90 -18.38 -16.57
CA PRO A 17 -7.72 -17.83 -15.92
C PRO A 17 -7.02 -18.90 -15.06
N THR A 18 -5.70 -18.81 -14.99
CA THR A 18 -4.82 -19.68 -14.23
C THR A 18 -4.19 -18.96 -13.03
N ILE A 19 -3.92 -19.72 -11.98
CA ILE A 19 -3.44 -19.14 -10.71
C ILE A 19 -1.93 -18.82 -10.76
N LYS A 20 -1.16 -19.37 -11.71
CA LYS A 20 0.32 -19.32 -11.66
C LYS A 20 0.92 -18.75 -12.94
N PRO A 21 1.60 -17.59 -12.84
CA PRO A 21 2.45 -17.07 -13.92
C PRO A 21 3.53 -18.07 -14.30
N ARG A 22 3.76 -18.26 -15.60
CA ARG A 22 4.74 -19.20 -16.15
C ARG A 22 5.15 -18.83 -17.57
N VAL A 23 6.19 -19.48 -18.05
CA VAL A 23 6.60 -19.43 -19.46
C VAL A 23 6.96 -20.83 -19.94
N GLU A 24 6.50 -21.17 -21.13
CA GLU A 24 6.71 -22.46 -21.78
C GLU A 24 7.17 -22.24 -23.23
N LEU A 25 8.32 -22.81 -23.59
CA LEU A 25 8.82 -22.79 -24.96
C LEU A 25 8.22 -23.96 -25.73
N HIS A 26 7.51 -23.65 -26.82
CA HIS A 26 7.08 -24.64 -27.81
C HIS A 26 7.89 -24.49 -29.10
N ARG A 27 7.70 -25.42 -30.05
CA ARG A 27 8.48 -25.44 -31.29
C ARG A 27 8.31 -24.16 -32.13
N ASN A 28 7.12 -23.56 -32.12
CA ASN A 28 6.77 -22.47 -33.04
C ASN A 28 6.32 -21.19 -32.31
N PHE A 29 6.29 -21.21 -30.98
CA PHE A 29 5.88 -20.08 -30.17
C PHE A 29 6.35 -20.23 -28.73
N ILE A 30 6.38 -19.11 -28.02
CA ILE A 30 6.52 -19.05 -26.56
C ILE A 30 5.16 -18.73 -25.96
N TYR A 31 4.74 -19.54 -25.00
CA TYR A 31 3.55 -19.27 -24.20
C TYR A 31 3.97 -18.65 -22.87
N MET A 32 3.40 -17.50 -22.51
CA MET A 32 3.70 -16.80 -21.26
C MET A 32 2.41 -16.36 -20.59
N ILE A 33 2.36 -16.49 -19.27
CA ILE A 33 1.28 -16.00 -18.43
C ILE A 33 1.88 -15.01 -17.44
N LEU A 34 1.33 -13.80 -17.38
CA LEU A 34 1.69 -12.77 -16.40
C LEU A 34 0.43 -12.24 -15.71
N HIS A 35 0.58 -11.93 -14.42
CA HIS A 35 -0.48 -11.35 -13.60
C HIS A 35 -0.15 -9.91 -13.26
N PHE A 36 -1.06 -8.99 -13.50
CA PHE A 36 -0.90 -7.57 -13.20
C PHE A 36 -1.88 -7.17 -12.12
N PRO A 37 -1.58 -6.19 -11.27
CA PRO A 37 -2.57 -5.67 -10.35
C PRO A 37 -3.76 -5.07 -11.12
N ALA A 38 -4.96 -5.28 -10.60
CA ALA A 38 -6.13 -4.60 -11.13
C ALA A 38 -6.01 -3.10 -10.87
N LEU A 39 -5.95 -2.32 -11.95
CA LEU A 39 -5.94 -0.87 -11.85
C LEU A 39 -7.25 -0.39 -11.21
N ARG A 40 -7.17 0.67 -10.40
CA ARG A 40 -8.28 1.27 -9.62
C ARG A 40 -9.58 1.62 -10.40
N HIS A 41 -9.57 1.49 -11.72
CA HIS A 41 -10.69 1.77 -12.64
C HIS A 41 -11.26 0.51 -13.31
N ALA A 42 -10.71 -0.68 -13.03
CA ALA A 42 -11.28 -1.94 -13.49
C ALA A 42 -12.50 -2.28 -12.64
N HIS A 43 -13.63 -2.58 -13.28
CA HIS A 43 -14.87 -3.00 -12.63
C HIS A 43 -14.83 -4.45 -12.10
N SER A 44 -13.64 -5.00 -11.80
CA SER A 44 -13.47 -6.38 -11.33
C SER A 44 -13.42 -6.45 -9.80
N GLU A 45 -14.11 -7.42 -9.21
CA GLU A 45 -13.89 -7.85 -7.82
C GLU A 45 -12.54 -8.57 -7.65
N ASP A 46 -11.95 -9.01 -8.76
CA ASP A 46 -10.65 -9.67 -8.79
C ASP A 46 -9.48 -8.70 -8.66
N ILE A 47 -8.53 -9.09 -7.82
CA ILE A 47 -7.39 -8.28 -7.38
C ILE A 47 -6.28 -8.25 -8.45
N ASN A 48 -6.25 -9.28 -9.32
CA ASN A 48 -5.21 -9.48 -10.32
C ASN A 48 -5.82 -9.70 -11.72
N GLN A 49 -5.25 -9.06 -12.72
CA GLN A 49 -5.56 -9.24 -14.14
C GLN A 49 -4.54 -10.15 -14.79
N GLU A 50 -4.99 -11.30 -15.27
CA GLU A 50 -4.17 -12.23 -16.03
C GLU A 50 -4.15 -11.88 -17.52
N ILE A 51 -2.94 -11.94 -18.10
CA ILE A 51 -2.74 -11.87 -19.54
C ILE A 51 -1.89 -13.04 -19.98
N ASP A 52 -2.44 -13.76 -20.95
CA ASP A 52 -1.77 -14.84 -21.62
C ASP A 52 -1.22 -14.32 -22.94
N PHE A 53 0.06 -14.56 -23.18
CA PHE A 53 0.77 -14.19 -24.39
C PHE A 53 1.21 -15.46 -25.12
N VAL A 54 0.77 -15.60 -26.37
CA VAL A 54 1.34 -16.59 -27.30
C VAL A 54 2.15 -15.82 -28.33
N ILE A 55 3.47 -15.98 -28.29
CA ILE A 55 4.42 -15.17 -29.07
C ILE A 55 5.10 -16.09 -30.09
N GLY A 56 4.69 -16.01 -31.35
CA GLY A 56 5.32 -16.72 -32.47
C GLY A 56 6.37 -15.86 -33.19
N GLU A 57 6.89 -16.35 -34.32
CA GLU A 57 7.83 -15.58 -35.15
C GLU A 57 7.16 -14.33 -35.73
N ASN A 58 5.97 -14.47 -36.31
CA ASN A 58 5.29 -13.38 -37.05
C ASN A 58 3.92 -13.01 -36.48
N PHE A 59 3.57 -13.54 -35.31
CA PHE A 59 2.27 -13.28 -34.68
C PHE A 59 2.39 -13.21 -33.17
N ILE A 60 1.49 -12.45 -32.55
CA ILE A 60 1.27 -12.44 -31.11
C ILE A 60 -0.22 -12.56 -30.85
N ILE A 61 -0.60 -13.44 -29.93
CA ILE A 61 -1.98 -13.58 -29.45
C ILE A 61 -1.98 -13.19 -27.99
N THR A 62 -2.92 -12.33 -27.60
CA THR A 62 -3.14 -11.96 -26.21
C THR A 62 -4.54 -12.35 -25.80
N THR A 63 -4.67 -13.13 -24.73
CA THR A 63 -5.95 -13.47 -24.10
C THR A 63 -6.07 -12.69 -22.81
N ARG A 64 -7.25 -12.10 -22.59
CA ARG A 64 -7.58 -11.26 -21.45
C ARG A 64 -8.93 -11.71 -20.91
N TYR A 65 -9.05 -11.85 -19.60
CA TYR A 65 -10.30 -12.26 -18.93
C TYR A 65 -11.10 -11.06 -18.42
N ASP A 66 -10.45 -9.88 -18.35
CA ASP A 66 -11.04 -8.58 -18.02
C ASP A 66 -10.53 -7.48 -18.97
N SER A 67 -11.12 -6.29 -18.90
CA SER A 67 -10.62 -5.12 -19.63
C SER A 67 -9.31 -4.60 -19.04
N ILE A 68 -8.29 -4.45 -19.89
CA ILE A 68 -6.94 -4.02 -19.49
C ILE A 68 -6.56 -2.75 -20.25
N ASP A 69 -6.70 -1.61 -19.59
CA ASP A 69 -6.51 -0.28 -20.17
C ASP A 69 -5.13 -0.06 -20.83
N PRO A 70 -4.00 -0.50 -20.23
CA PRO A 70 -2.69 -0.34 -20.86
C PRO A 70 -2.59 -0.99 -22.23
N LEU A 71 -3.25 -2.13 -22.43
CA LEU A 71 -3.24 -2.86 -23.70
C LEU A 71 -4.12 -2.19 -24.74
N ASN A 72 -5.25 -1.59 -24.33
CA ASN A 72 -6.06 -0.76 -25.20
C ASN A 72 -5.32 0.50 -25.64
N LYS A 73 -4.58 1.14 -24.73
CA LYS A 73 -3.73 2.30 -25.02
C LYS A 73 -2.60 1.93 -25.97
N PHE A 74 -1.91 0.82 -25.72
CA PHE A 74 -0.89 0.28 -26.61
C PHE A 74 -1.45 0.03 -28.02
N SER A 75 -2.61 -0.63 -28.14
CA SER A 75 -3.23 -0.90 -29.44
C SER A 75 -3.45 0.38 -30.25
N LYS A 76 -3.92 1.46 -29.61
CA LYS A 76 -4.12 2.76 -30.27
C LYS A 76 -2.80 3.40 -30.69
N ILE A 77 -1.79 3.40 -29.81
CA ILE A 77 -0.46 3.93 -30.11
C ILE A 77 0.16 3.17 -31.29
N PHE A 78 0.05 1.84 -31.27
CA PHE A 78 0.58 0.99 -32.32
C PHE A 78 -0.15 1.18 -33.66
N GLU A 79 -1.47 1.29 -33.65
CA GLU A 79 -2.26 1.57 -34.86
C GLU A 79 -1.84 2.90 -35.49
N VAL A 80 -1.73 3.96 -34.70
CA VAL A 80 -1.30 5.29 -35.19
C VAL A 80 0.15 5.26 -35.70
N ASN A 81 1.07 4.63 -34.96
CA ASN A 81 2.48 4.60 -35.33
C ASN A 81 2.76 3.68 -36.53
N SER A 82 2.04 2.57 -36.68
CA SER A 82 2.16 1.68 -37.84
C SER A 82 1.66 2.31 -39.15
N ILE A 83 0.77 3.31 -39.05
CA ILE A 83 0.33 4.13 -40.18
C ILE A 83 1.39 5.19 -40.55
N LEU A 84 2.13 5.71 -39.56
CA LEU A 84 3.07 6.81 -39.73
C LEU A 84 4.51 6.36 -40.08
N ASP A 85 4.98 5.23 -39.52
CA ASP A 85 6.35 4.72 -39.66
C ASP A 85 6.34 3.21 -39.94
N LYS A 86 6.41 2.83 -41.22
CA LYS A 86 6.45 1.42 -41.65
C LYS A 86 7.81 0.74 -41.43
N SER A 87 8.85 1.45 -40.99
CA SER A 87 10.24 1.00 -41.12
C SER A 87 10.94 0.49 -39.86
N ASN A 88 10.32 0.50 -38.67
CA ASN A 88 11.03 0.21 -37.41
C ASN A 88 10.36 -0.81 -36.47
N ILE A 89 9.30 -1.50 -36.89
CA ILE A 89 8.76 -2.63 -36.14
C ILE A 89 9.64 -3.82 -36.52
N GLY A 90 10.55 -4.22 -35.63
CA GLY A 90 11.60 -5.19 -35.92
C GLY A 90 11.11 -6.53 -36.48
N ASP A 91 12.05 -7.36 -36.91
CA ASP A 91 11.84 -8.47 -37.86
C ASP A 91 10.91 -9.62 -37.38
N HIS A 92 10.45 -9.61 -36.13
CA HIS A 92 9.60 -10.65 -35.56
C HIS A 92 8.64 -10.10 -34.47
N ALA A 93 7.59 -10.86 -34.14
CA ALA A 93 6.53 -10.46 -33.19
C ALA A 93 7.03 -10.26 -31.74
N GLY A 94 8.22 -10.76 -31.41
CA GLY A 94 8.91 -10.45 -30.16
C GLY A 94 9.10 -8.94 -29.92
N TYR A 95 9.32 -8.14 -30.96
CA TYR A 95 9.38 -6.68 -30.83
C TYR A 95 8.04 -6.06 -30.42
N ILE A 96 6.93 -6.60 -30.92
CA ILE A 96 5.59 -6.16 -30.53
C ILE A 96 5.34 -6.49 -29.06
N PHE A 97 5.71 -7.69 -28.62
CA PHE A 97 5.67 -8.07 -27.20
C PHE A 97 6.49 -7.10 -26.33
N TYR A 98 7.71 -6.77 -26.75
CA TYR A 98 8.57 -5.82 -26.04
C TYR A 98 7.89 -4.47 -25.81
N TYR A 99 7.36 -3.83 -26.86
CA TYR A 99 6.70 -2.53 -26.71
C TYR A 99 5.41 -2.61 -25.89
N MET A 100 4.66 -3.72 -26.02
CA MET A 100 3.45 -3.96 -25.24
C MET A 100 3.76 -4.03 -23.74
N ILE A 101 4.73 -4.85 -23.36
CA ILE A 101 5.17 -4.99 -21.97
C ILE A 101 5.77 -3.69 -21.42
N LYS A 102 6.48 -2.92 -22.24
CA LYS A 102 7.00 -1.61 -21.85
C LYS A 102 5.88 -0.63 -21.48
N GLU A 103 4.82 -0.56 -22.30
CA GLU A 103 3.65 0.28 -22.00
C GLU A 103 2.93 -0.20 -20.73
N MET A 104 2.87 -1.51 -20.51
CA MET A 104 2.31 -2.08 -19.28
C MET A 104 3.11 -1.67 -18.04
N TYR A 105 4.44 -1.83 -18.05
CA TYR A 105 5.29 -1.40 -16.94
C TYR A 105 5.26 0.11 -16.73
N GLN A 106 5.13 0.92 -17.78
CA GLN A 106 4.94 2.36 -17.65
C GLN A 106 3.62 2.69 -16.94
N SER A 107 2.55 1.95 -17.21
CA SER A 107 1.28 2.13 -16.49
C SER A 107 1.41 1.75 -15.01
N LEU A 108 2.14 0.67 -14.71
CA LEU A 108 2.43 0.28 -13.33
C LEU A 108 3.28 1.33 -12.58
N ALA A 109 4.23 1.97 -13.28
CA ALA A 109 5.01 3.07 -12.70
C ALA A 109 4.09 4.24 -12.28
N ASN A 110 3.17 4.64 -13.16
CA ASN A 110 2.24 5.74 -12.88
C ASN A 110 1.32 5.43 -11.69
N GLU A 111 0.94 4.16 -11.51
CA GLU A 111 0.16 3.71 -10.36
C GLU A 111 0.97 3.79 -9.05
N LEU A 112 2.23 3.35 -9.07
CA LEU A 112 3.13 3.50 -7.93
C LEU A 112 3.39 4.96 -7.56
N ASP A 113 3.49 5.86 -8.55
CA ASP A 113 3.58 7.30 -8.31
C ASP A 113 2.33 7.84 -7.62
N SER A 114 1.14 7.37 -8.04
CA SER A 114 -0.13 7.76 -7.39
C SER A 114 -0.22 7.25 -5.94
N ILE A 115 0.29 6.04 -5.68
CA ILE A 115 0.41 5.49 -4.31
C ILE A 115 1.39 6.34 -3.50
N LYS A 116 2.54 6.70 -4.06
CA LYS A 116 3.54 7.54 -3.41
C LYS A 116 2.99 8.91 -3.03
N ASP A 117 2.18 9.53 -3.90
CA ASP A 117 1.50 10.78 -3.56
C ASP A 117 0.48 10.62 -2.43
N SER A 118 -0.24 9.48 -2.40
CA SER A 118 -1.14 9.15 -1.29
C SER A 118 -0.38 8.96 0.03
N LEU A 119 0.82 8.37 0.01
CA LEU A 119 1.68 8.24 1.20
C LEU A 119 2.13 9.61 1.73
N LYS A 120 2.51 10.55 0.84
CA LYS A 120 2.85 11.93 1.25
C LYS A 120 1.66 12.67 1.84
N GLU A 121 0.46 12.47 1.30
CA GLU A 121 -0.75 13.06 1.85
C GLU A 121 -1.02 12.55 3.26
N ILE A 122 -0.92 11.23 3.46
CA ILE A 122 -1.02 10.59 4.78
C ILE A 122 0.00 11.18 5.76
N GLU A 123 1.27 11.27 5.34
CA GLU A 123 2.34 11.84 6.16
C GLU A 123 1.98 13.26 6.64
N ASN A 124 1.60 14.14 5.73
CA ASN A 124 1.22 15.52 6.07
C ASN A 124 0.05 15.56 7.06
N GLU A 125 -0.97 14.72 6.85
CA GLU A 125 -2.16 14.72 7.69
C GLU A 125 -1.91 14.12 9.09
N ILE A 126 -0.98 13.16 9.21
CA ILE A 126 -0.48 12.69 10.51
C ILE A 126 0.10 13.87 11.30
N PHE A 127 1.00 14.64 10.69
CA PHE A 127 1.61 15.80 11.35
C PHE A 127 0.65 16.97 11.59
N ASN A 128 -0.47 17.03 10.86
CA ASN A 128 -1.57 17.97 11.12
C ASN A 128 -2.52 17.50 12.25
N GLY A 129 -2.23 16.40 12.93
CA GLY A 129 -2.98 15.93 14.09
C GLY A 129 -4.25 15.13 13.76
N LYS A 130 -4.32 14.54 12.55
CA LYS A 130 -5.40 13.67 12.06
C LYS A 130 -5.03 12.18 12.13
N GLU A 131 -4.28 11.80 13.16
CA GLU A 131 -3.68 10.46 13.29
C GLU A 131 -4.74 9.34 13.32
N ARG A 132 -5.93 9.64 13.85
CA ARG A 132 -7.05 8.68 13.89
C ARG A 132 -7.67 8.45 12.53
N GLU A 133 -7.92 9.50 11.74
CA GLU A 133 -8.44 9.34 10.37
C GLU A 133 -7.42 8.62 9.49
N MET A 134 -6.13 8.88 9.70
CA MET A 134 -5.06 8.30 8.89
C MET A 134 -4.91 6.79 9.04
N VAL A 135 -5.38 6.17 10.13
CA VAL A 135 -5.40 4.70 10.28
C VAL A 135 -6.13 4.02 9.13
N THR A 136 -7.28 4.56 8.72
CA THR A 136 -8.07 4.00 7.61
C THR A 136 -7.37 4.23 6.26
N ALA A 137 -6.79 5.41 6.06
CA ALA A 137 -6.05 5.74 4.84
C ALA A 137 -4.80 4.83 4.67
N ILE A 138 -4.00 4.68 5.73
CA ILE A 138 -2.86 3.76 5.79
C ILE A 138 -3.31 2.34 5.46
N SER A 139 -4.42 1.87 6.05
CA SER A 139 -4.91 0.53 5.77
C SER A 139 -5.34 0.33 4.32
N LYS A 140 -5.91 1.35 3.66
CA LYS A 140 -6.31 1.27 2.26
C LYS A 140 -5.09 1.21 1.35
N VAL A 141 -4.17 2.15 1.49
CA VAL A 141 -2.92 2.19 0.71
C VAL A 141 -2.10 0.92 0.92
N SER A 142 -2.09 0.39 2.15
CA SER A 142 -1.44 -0.88 2.46
C SER A 142 -2.01 -2.06 1.67
N ARG A 143 -3.32 -2.14 1.50
CA ARG A 143 -3.94 -3.20 0.71
C ARG A 143 -3.57 -3.05 -0.76
N ASP A 144 -3.70 -1.84 -1.31
CA ASP A 144 -3.42 -1.55 -2.71
C ASP A 144 -1.95 -1.89 -3.05
N LEU A 145 -1.01 -1.47 -2.21
CA LEU A 145 0.43 -1.70 -2.43
C LEU A 145 0.85 -3.17 -2.24
N LEU A 146 0.26 -3.88 -1.26
CA LEU A 146 0.53 -5.32 -1.08
C LEU A 146 -0.03 -6.14 -2.24
N ASN A 147 -1.22 -5.80 -2.73
CA ASN A 147 -1.80 -6.43 -3.92
C ASN A 147 -0.93 -6.21 -5.15
N PHE A 148 -0.46 -4.97 -5.35
CA PHE A 148 0.50 -4.62 -6.39
C PHE A 148 1.75 -5.51 -6.30
N HIS A 149 2.39 -5.55 -5.14
CA HIS A 149 3.64 -6.30 -4.94
C HIS A 149 3.44 -7.81 -5.15
N HIS A 150 2.33 -8.39 -4.66
CA HIS A 150 2.03 -9.80 -4.87
C HIS A 150 1.80 -10.15 -6.34
N ALA A 151 1.06 -9.32 -7.08
CA ALA A 151 0.81 -9.53 -8.50
C ALA A 151 2.10 -9.52 -9.32
N THR A 152 2.98 -8.53 -9.06
CA THR A 152 4.24 -8.38 -9.81
C THR A 152 5.35 -9.30 -9.33
N GLY A 153 5.27 -9.84 -8.11
CA GLY A 153 6.37 -10.62 -7.50
C GLY A 153 6.79 -11.86 -8.31
N ALA A 154 5.86 -12.47 -9.05
CA ALA A 154 6.16 -13.61 -9.91
C ALA A 154 6.86 -13.23 -11.23
N HIS A 155 6.80 -11.96 -11.66
CA HIS A 155 7.35 -11.52 -12.95
C HIS A 155 8.83 -11.79 -13.06
N LYS A 156 9.60 -11.60 -11.97
CA LYS A 156 11.05 -11.87 -11.97
C LYS A 156 11.41 -13.25 -12.51
N HIS A 157 10.72 -14.27 -12.01
CA HIS A 157 11.00 -15.65 -12.39
C HIS A 157 10.55 -15.89 -13.83
N VAL A 158 9.34 -15.46 -14.19
CA VAL A 158 8.78 -15.63 -15.54
C VAL A 158 9.64 -14.93 -16.60
N LEU A 159 10.05 -13.68 -16.36
CA LEU A 159 10.88 -12.91 -17.27
C LEU A 159 12.30 -13.48 -17.43
N LYS A 160 12.90 -14.01 -16.35
CA LYS A 160 14.20 -14.71 -16.46
C LYS A 160 14.10 -16.01 -17.25
N SER A 161 13.04 -16.78 -17.04
CA SER A 161 12.79 -17.97 -17.85
C SER A 161 12.49 -17.60 -19.31
N PHE A 162 11.81 -16.46 -19.54
CA PHE A 162 11.57 -15.92 -20.88
C PHE A 162 12.87 -15.49 -21.57
N GLU A 163 13.81 -14.87 -20.87
CA GLU A 163 15.13 -14.50 -21.41
C GLU A 163 15.82 -15.69 -22.07
N SER A 164 15.84 -16.84 -21.39
CA SER A 164 16.39 -18.08 -21.93
C SER A 164 15.59 -18.58 -23.14
N ALA A 165 14.26 -18.62 -23.04
CA ALA A 165 13.40 -19.14 -24.10
C ALA A 165 13.45 -18.28 -25.38
N ALA A 166 13.38 -16.96 -25.23
CA ALA A 166 13.33 -16.02 -26.34
C ALA A 166 14.70 -15.81 -26.99
N SER A 167 15.82 -15.93 -26.27
CA SER A 167 17.15 -15.93 -26.91
C SER A 167 17.32 -17.13 -27.85
N GLY A 168 16.79 -18.31 -27.46
CA GLY A 168 16.80 -19.50 -28.31
C GLY A 168 15.80 -19.44 -29.49
N PHE A 169 14.69 -18.73 -29.33
CA PHE A 169 13.61 -18.67 -30.33
C PHE A 169 13.76 -17.51 -31.33
N PHE A 170 14.13 -16.32 -30.86
CA PHE A 170 14.30 -15.11 -31.69
C PHE A 170 15.76 -14.78 -32.01
N GLY A 171 16.71 -15.45 -31.37
CA GLY A 171 18.15 -15.22 -31.53
C GLY A 171 18.74 -14.25 -30.51
N GLU A 172 20.08 -14.27 -30.41
CA GLU A 172 20.86 -13.49 -29.43
C GLU A 172 20.69 -11.97 -29.57
N SER A 173 20.41 -11.46 -30.77
CA SER A 173 20.15 -10.03 -31.00
C SER A 173 18.95 -9.50 -30.22
N PHE A 174 17.98 -10.37 -29.90
CA PHE A 174 16.80 -10.00 -29.11
C PHE A 174 17.06 -9.96 -27.60
N SER A 175 18.16 -10.54 -27.11
CA SER A 175 18.53 -10.56 -25.69
C SER A 175 18.58 -9.16 -25.06
N PHE A 176 19.01 -8.15 -25.82
CA PHE A 176 19.04 -6.75 -25.38
C PHE A 176 17.65 -6.24 -24.95
N TYR A 177 16.61 -6.52 -25.74
CA TYR A 177 15.24 -6.07 -25.47
C TYR A 177 14.66 -6.77 -24.23
N ILE A 178 14.99 -8.04 -24.01
CA ILE A 178 14.54 -8.78 -22.83
C ILE A 178 15.20 -8.24 -21.55
N LYS A 179 16.50 -7.92 -21.62
CA LYS A 179 17.22 -7.27 -20.52
C LYS A 179 16.62 -5.91 -20.17
N ASP A 180 16.19 -5.15 -21.17
CA ASP A 180 15.49 -3.88 -20.96
C ASP A 180 14.15 -4.09 -20.24
N ILE A 181 13.34 -5.10 -20.62
CA ILE A 181 12.11 -5.48 -19.90
C ILE A 181 12.41 -5.85 -18.44
N LEU A 182 13.43 -6.67 -18.21
CA LEU A 182 13.86 -7.05 -16.85
C LEU A 182 14.27 -5.83 -16.02
N ASN A 183 14.96 -4.86 -16.63
CA ASN A 183 15.33 -3.62 -15.97
C ASN A 183 14.10 -2.78 -15.59
N GLU A 184 13.11 -2.65 -16.49
CA GLU A 184 11.85 -1.98 -16.17
C GLU A 184 11.12 -2.68 -15.02
N TYR A 185 11.04 -4.01 -15.03
CA TYR A 185 10.51 -4.78 -13.91
C TYR A 185 11.24 -4.48 -12.59
N TYR A 186 12.58 -4.48 -12.58
CA TYR A 186 13.35 -4.18 -11.36
C TYR A 186 13.12 -2.76 -10.85
N LYS A 187 12.94 -1.76 -11.74
CA LYS A 187 12.57 -0.40 -11.31
C LYS A 187 11.24 -0.40 -10.57
N ILE A 188 10.24 -1.09 -11.11
CA ILE A 188 8.91 -1.22 -10.50
C ILE A 188 8.99 -1.96 -9.16
N ASP A 189 9.69 -3.10 -9.11
CA ASP A 189 9.86 -3.92 -7.90
C ASP A 189 10.57 -3.14 -6.78
N ASN A 190 11.62 -2.39 -7.11
CA ASN A 190 12.33 -1.53 -6.16
C ASN A 190 11.46 -0.37 -5.69
N SER A 191 10.70 0.27 -6.58
CA SER A 191 9.79 1.36 -6.21
C SER A 191 8.65 0.88 -5.32
N ALA A 192 8.08 -0.30 -5.60
CA ALA A 192 7.08 -0.93 -4.75
C ALA A 192 7.65 -1.25 -3.36
N SER A 193 8.84 -1.85 -3.31
CA SER A 193 9.54 -2.18 -2.06
C SER A 193 9.82 -0.92 -1.22
N SER A 194 10.32 0.14 -1.84
CA SER A 194 10.56 1.43 -1.17
C SER A 194 9.27 2.05 -0.62
N ASN A 195 8.16 2.00 -1.38
CA ASN A 195 6.88 2.48 -0.89
C ASN A 195 6.36 1.62 0.29
N ILE A 196 6.64 0.31 0.33
CA ILE A 196 6.25 -0.57 1.44
C ILE A 196 7.01 -0.18 2.71
N GLU A 197 8.31 0.09 2.59
CA GLU A 197 9.13 0.58 3.71
C GLU A 197 8.60 1.92 4.25
N SER A 198 8.33 2.90 3.37
CA SER A 198 7.74 4.19 3.79
C SER A 198 6.38 4.03 4.45
N LEU A 199 5.52 3.14 3.94
CA LEU A 199 4.23 2.83 4.54
C LEU A 199 4.37 2.25 5.97
N GLN A 200 5.37 1.38 6.19
CA GLN A 200 5.65 0.82 7.52
C GLN A 200 6.11 1.92 8.49
N GLU A 201 7.03 2.78 8.06
CA GLU A 201 7.49 3.92 8.85
C GLU A 201 6.34 4.88 9.22
N LEU A 202 5.46 5.19 8.27
CA LEU A 202 4.28 6.03 8.52
C LEU A 202 3.31 5.40 9.52
N ARG A 203 3.11 4.08 9.43
CA ARG A 203 2.28 3.35 10.40
C ARG A 203 2.86 3.44 11.82
N GLU A 204 4.15 3.17 11.97
CA GLU A 204 4.84 3.25 13.27
C GLU A 204 4.83 4.66 13.85
N THR A 205 5.03 5.67 13.00
CA THR A 205 4.95 7.09 13.38
C THR A 205 3.55 7.47 13.84
N ASN A 206 2.53 7.07 13.09
CA ASN A 206 1.13 7.32 13.44
C ASN A 206 0.75 6.68 14.79
N ASP A 207 1.14 5.42 15.00
CA ASP A 207 0.87 4.70 16.25
C ASP A 207 1.60 5.34 17.44
N SER A 208 2.83 5.82 17.22
CA SER A 208 3.62 6.54 18.23
C SER A 208 2.97 7.86 18.64
N LEU A 209 2.51 8.67 17.67
CA LEU A 209 1.82 9.93 17.92
C LEU A 209 0.47 9.72 18.61
N LEU A 210 -0.31 8.73 18.16
CA LEU A 210 -1.57 8.37 18.79
C LEU A 210 -1.36 7.95 20.25
N THR A 211 -0.32 7.16 20.52
CA THR A 211 0.06 6.75 21.88
C THR A 211 0.50 7.93 22.73
N ALA A 212 1.32 8.85 22.18
CA ALA A 212 1.73 10.07 22.89
C ALA A 212 0.53 10.93 23.28
N LYS A 213 -0.43 11.12 22.37
CA LYS A 213 -1.66 11.88 22.60
C LYS A 213 -2.57 11.20 23.64
N GLN A 214 -2.70 9.88 23.59
CA GLN A 214 -3.41 9.11 24.62
C GLN A 214 -2.75 9.24 26.00
N ASN A 215 -1.41 9.22 26.05
CA ASN A 215 -0.66 9.43 27.28
C ASN A 215 -0.87 10.84 27.84
N GLU A 216 -0.89 11.87 26.98
CA GLU A 216 -1.16 13.25 27.41
C GLU A 216 -2.59 13.42 27.97
N ILE A 217 -3.59 12.83 27.32
CA ILE A 217 -4.98 12.83 27.81
C ILE A 217 -5.07 12.11 29.16
N THR A 218 -4.47 10.92 29.27
CA THR A 218 -4.48 10.11 30.51
C THR A 218 -3.78 10.86 31.64
N LYS A 219 -2.65 11.51 31.35
CA LYS A 219 -1.91 12.34 32.28
C LYS A 219 -2.77 13.49 32.81
N THR A 220 -3.47 14.19 31.93
CA THR A 220 -4.36 15.30 32.29
C THR A 220 -5.51 14.83 33.18
N LEU A 221 -6.20 13.74 32.79
CA LEU A 221 -7.26 13.14 33.60
C LEU A 221 -6.76 12.68 34.96
N THR A 222 -5.56 12.10 35.02
CA THR A 222 -4.94 11.65 36.27
C THR A 222 -4.65 12.83 37.19
N VAL A 223 -4.08 13.92 36.67
CA VAL A 223 -3.84 15.14 37.45
C VAL A 223 -5.16 15.69 38.02
N MET A 224 -6.21 15.77 37.21
CA MET A 224 -7.53 16.21 37.67
C MET A 224 -8.08 15.28 38.78
N ALA A 225 -8.00 13.97 38.60
CA ALA A 225 -8.47 12.99 39.59
C ALA A 225 -7.70 13.10 40.91
N PHE A 226 -6.37 13.24 40.86
CA PHE A 226 -5.54 13.38 42.06
C PHE A 226 -5.80 14.68 42.83
N ILE A 227 -6.28 15.74 42.17
CA ILE A 227 -6.73 16.96 42.85
C ILE A 227 -8.14 16.76 43.43
N ILE A 228 -9.08 16.21 42.65
CA ILE A 228 -10.48 16.11 43.05
C ILE A 228 -10.72 15.05 44.13
N LEU A 229 -10.06 13.88 44.06
CA LEU A 229 -10.34 12.75 44.95
C LEU A 229 -10.05 13.06 46.43
N PRO A 230 -8.89 13.63 46.83
CA PRO A 230 -8.64 13.98 48.24
C PRO A 230 -9.57 15.08 48.74
N LEU A 231 -9.88 16.08 47.90
CA LEU A 231 -10.81 17.15 48.26
C LEU A 231 -12.22 16.61 48.48
N SER A 232 -12.67 15.72 47.60
CA SER A 232 -13.97 15.04 47.71
C SER A 232 -14.01 14.14 48.94
N PHE A 233 -12.90 13.46 49.26
CA PHE A 233 -12.79 12.65 50.47
C PHE A 233 -12.91 13.49 51.74
N ILE A 234 -12.22 14.64 51.81
CA ILE A 234 -12.37 15.60 52.93
C ILE A 234 -13.82 16.06 53.03
N SER A 235 -14.42 16.53 51.93
CA SER A 235 -15.82 16.96 51.92
C SER A 235 -16.77 15.85 52.37
N SER A 236 -16.53 14.61 51.94
CA SER A 236 -17.34 13.45 52.33
C SER A 236 -17.24 13.16 53.83
N ILE A 237 -16.07 13.29 54.45
CA ILE A 237 -15.89 13.12 55.90
C ILE A 237 -16.73 14.15 56.66
N TYR A 238 -16.67 15.42 56.27
CA TYR A 238 -17.43 16.49 56.94
C TYR A 238 -18.94 16.43 56.63
N SER A 239 -19.35 15.70 55.60
CA SER A 239 -20.77 15.40 55.32
C SER A 239 -21.30 14.22 56.14
N MET A 240 -20.46 13.48 56.87
CA MET A 240 -20.92 12.35 57.68
C MET A 240 -21.73 12.84 58.89
N ASN A 241 -22.89 12.22 59.13
CA ASN A 241 -23.71 12.52 60.30
C ASN A 241 -23.15 11.78 61.54
N THR A 242 -22.08 12.32 62.13
CA THR A 242 -21.46 11.79 63.36
C THR A 242 -21.60 12.78 64.51
N SER A 243 -21.74 12.27 65.74
CA SER A 243 -21.96 13.10 66.94
C SER A 243 -20.78 13.99 67.32
N PHE A 244 -19.57 13.71 66.79
CA PHE A 244 -18.38 14.53 66.99
C PHE A 244 -17.57 14.55 65.69
N VAL A 245 -17.46 15.72 65.07
CA VAL A 245 -16.62 15.97 63.90
C VAL A 245 -15.47 16.89 64.33
N PRO A 246 -14.20 16.45 64.27
CA PRO A 246 -13.06 17.29 64.58
C PRO A 246 -13.07 18.57 63.73
N LEU A 247 -12.68 19.70 64.33
CA LEU A 247 -12.69 21.04 63.71
C LEU A 247 -14.07 21.62 63.32
N ALA A 248 -15.20 20.95 63.59
CA ALA A 248 -16.54 21.49 63.35
C ALA A 248 -17.16 22.09 64.62
N GLY A 249 -17.89 23.21 64.50
CA GLY A 249 -18.65 23.85 65.59
C GLY A 249 -18.05 25.14 66.17
N GLY A 250 -16.99 25.70 65.56
CA GLY A 250 -16.41 27.00 65.94
C GLY A 250 -16.72 28.09 64.90
N GLU A 251 -16.65 29.38 65.27
CA GLU A 251 -17.03 30.52 64.39
C GLU A 251 -16.30 30.57 63.02
N ASN A 252 -15.12 29.94 62.92
CA ASN A 252 -14.27 29.96 61.71
C ASN A 252 -14.03 28.57 61.09
N ASP A 253 -14.78 27.54 61.50
CA ASP A 253 -14.58 26.15 61.06
C ASP A 253 -14.59 25.99 59.52
N PHE A 254 -15.57 26.59 58.84
CA PHE A 254 -15.70 26.59 57.39
C PHE A 254 -14.42 27.09 56.69
N TRP A 255 -13.89 28.22 57.15
CA TRP A 255 -12.69 28.83 56.56
C TRP A 255 -11.43 28.00 56.80
N ILE A 256 -11.31 27.35 57.95
CA ILE A 256 -10.19 26.47 58.27
C ILE A 256 -10.20 25.24 57.35
N VAL A 257 -11.35 24.57 57.19
CA VAL A 257 -11.48 23.39 56.32
C VAL A 257 -11.21 23.75 54.86
N MET A 258 -11.77 24.87 54.39
CA MET A 258 -11.50 25.39 53.05
C MET A 258 -10.01 25.70 52.83
N GLY A 259 -9.33 26.26 53.83
CA GLY A 259 -7.90 26.53 53.80
C GLY A 259 -7.06 25.25 53.70
N ILE A 260 -7.41 24.20 54.46
CA ILE A 260 -6.75 22.88 54.38
C ILE A 260 -6.96 22.27 53.00
N MET A 261 -8.20 22.28 52.49
CA MET A 261 -8.54 21.79 51.15
C MET A 261 -7.72 22.53 50.07
N ALA A 262 -7.68 23.85 50.13
CA ALA A 262 -6.87 24.65 49.19
C ALA A 262 -5.37 24.31 49.29
N ALA A 263 -4.83 24.17 50.50
CA ALA A 263 -3.43 23.79 50.71
C ALA A 263 -3.11 22.41 50.13
N VAL A 264 -3.96 21.41 50.34
CA VAL A 264 -3.80 20.06 49.76
C VAL A 264 -3.83 20.13 48.23
N GLY A 265 -4.77 20.85 47.64
CA GLY A 265 -4.85 21.04 46.19
C GLY A 265 -3.58 21.69 45.61
N VAL A 266 -3.08 22.74 46.26
CA VAL A 266 -1.85 23.44 45.84
C VAL A 266 -0.62 22.55 45.97
N ILE A 267 -0.48 21.79 47.07
CA ILE A 267 0.63 20.86 47.27
C ILE A 267 0.65 19.81 46.15
N ILE A 268 -0.49 19.20 45.86
CA ILE A 268 -0.60 18.20 44.78
C ILE A 268 -0.24 18.82 43.44
N PHE A 269 -0.78 20.00 43.12
CA PHE A 269 -0.45 20.73 41.89
C PHE A 269 1.06 21.00 41.75
N LEU A 270 1.71 21.47 42.82
CA LEU A 270 3.16 21.74 42.83
C LEU A 270 3.98 20.46 42.63
N VAL A 271 3.57 19.33 43.23
CA VAL A 271 4.22 18.03 43.04
C VAL A 271 4.15 17.57 41.59
N PHE A 272 2.97 17.67 40.95
CA PHE A 272 2.81 17.29 39.55
C PHE A 272 3.57 18.23 38.59
N LYS A 273 3.61 19.54 38.89
CA LYS A 273 4.44 20.51 38.16
C LYS A 273 5.93 20.18 38.27
N GLY A 274 6.42 19.81 39.46
CA GLY A 274 7.81 19.42 39.68
C GLY A 274 8.23 18.15 38.92
N LYS A 275 7.29 17.23 38.69
CA LYS A 275 7.53 16.01 37.89
C LYS A 275 7.47 16.23 36.37
N LYS A 276 7.25 17.46 35.88
CA LYS A 276 6.93 17.76 34.47
C LYS A 276 5.70 17.01 33.98
N TRP A 277 4.80 16.70 34.91
CA TRP A 277 3.54 16.07 34.55
C TRP A 277 2.47 17.09 34.11
N LEU A 278 2.75 18.36 34.38
CA LEU A 278 2.07 19.57 33.92
C LEU A 278 3.10 20.47 33.23
#